data_AF-A0A352KQS0-F1
#
_entry.id   AF-A0A352KQS0-F1
#
_cell.length_a   1.000
_cell.length_b   1.000
_cell.length_c   1.000
_cell.angle_alpha   90.00
_cell.angle_beta   90.00
_cell.angle_gamma   90.00
#
_symmetry.space_group_name_H-M   'P 1'
#
loop_
_entity.id
_entity.type
_entity.pdbx_description
1 polymer ?
#
loop_
_entity_poly.entity_id
_entity_poly.type
_entity_poly.pdbx_seq_one_letter_code
_entity_poly.pdbx_strand_id
1 'polypeptide(L)'
;VADAINHARVTNTIKVLNASLKDDFGIKTPTIAVCGLNPHAGEDGLLGQEEIDIIQPVIDNLKQLGLDLIGACSADSVFTEQMRSKYDAVVTMY
;
A
#
# COMPACT_ATOMS: atom_id res chain seq x y z
N VAL A 1 6.21 15.32 -4.90
CA VAL A 1 5.70 13.94 -4.68
C VAL A 1 4.34 13.98 -4.01
N ALA A 2 4.18 14.66 -2.88
CA ALA A 2 2.90 14.76 -2.14
C ALA A 2 1.68 15.16 -3.00
N ASP A 3 1.75 16.25 -3.77
CA ASP A 3 0.64 16.70 -4.65
C ASP A 3 0.20 15.65 -5.70
N ALA A 4 1.07 14.69 -5.96
CA ALA A 4 0.86 13.63 -6.91
C ALA A 4 0.16 12.41 -6.29
N ILE A 5 0.13 12.28 -4.96
CA ILE A 5 -0.56 11.21 -4.24
C ILE A 5 -2.03 11.62 -4.09
N ASN A 6 -2.92 10.83 -4.70
CA ASN A 6 -4.36 11.01 -4.57
C ASN A 6 -5.07 9.66 -4.67
N HIS A 7 -6.35 9.64 -4.27
CA HIS A 7 -7.16 8.43 -4.23
C HIS A 7 -7.12 7.64 -5.54
N ALA A 8 -7.28 8.32 -6.68
CA ALA A 8 -7.34 7.68 -7.98
C ALA A 8 -6.01 7.00 -8.33
N ARG A 9 -4.88 7.67 -8.08
CA ARG A 9 -3.55 7.12 -8.39
C ARG A 9 -3.19 5.95 -7.49
N VAL A 10 -3.38 6.06 -6.18
CA VAL A 10 -3.10 4.96 -5.24
C VAL A 10 -3.97 3.75 -5.58
N THR A 11 -5.27 3.97 -5.83
CA THR A 11 -6.21 2.91 -6.23
C THR A 11 -5.76 2.21 -7.51
N ASN A 12 -5.43 2.98 -8.55
CA ASN A 12 -5.05 2.43 -9.84
C ASN A 12 -3.75 1.64 -9.75
N THR A 13 -2.74 2.17 -9.04
CA THR A 13 -1.46 1.47 -8.85
C THR A 13 -1.66 0.11 -8.17
N ILE A 14 -2.44 0.06 -7.08
CA ILE A 14 -2.69 -1.20 -6.36
C ILE A 14 -3.46 -2.18 -7.24
N LYS A 15 -4.49 -1.73 -7.96
CA LYS A 15 -5.28 -2.60 -8.85
C LYS A 15 -4.46 -3.17 -10.00
N VAL A 16 -3.63 -2.35 -10.64
CA VAL A 16 -2.75 -2.79 -11.74
C VAL A 16 -1.73 -3.80 -11.23
N LEU A 17 -1.10 -3.54 -10.08
CA LEU A 17 -0.16 -4.49 -9.48
C LEU A 17 -0.85 -5.82 -9.13
N ASN A 18 -2.00 -5.78 -8.46
CA ASN A 18 -2.75 -6.98 -8.10
C ASN A 18 -3.18 -7.80 -9.33
N ALA A 19 -3.62 -7.14 -10.41
CA ALA A 19 -3.95 -7.83 -11.67
C ALA A 19 -2.69 -8.49 -12.27
N SER A 20 -1.58 -7.76 -12.35
CA SER A 20 -0.32 -8.28 -12.91
C SER A 20 0.20 -9.47 -12.11
N LEU A 21 0.15 -9.42 -10.77
CA LEU A 21 0.57 -10.55 -9.91
C LEU A 21 -0.26 -11.81 -10.18
N LYS A 22 -1.54 -11.66 -10.52
CA LYS A 22 -2.42 -12.79 -10.88
C LYS A 22 -2.14 -13.30 -12.29
N ASP A 23 -2.14 -12.40 -13.26
CA ASP A 23 -2.17 -12.75 -14.68
C ASP A 23 -0.77 -13.10 -15.21
N ASP A 24 0.26 -12.37 -14.77
CA ASP A 24 1.64 -12.50 -15.28
C ASP A 24 2.53 -13.35 -14.37
N PHE A 25 2.27 -13.34 -13.05
CA PHE A 25 3.08 -14.05 -12.05
C PHE A 25 2.38 -15.30 -11.47
N GLY A 26 1.12 -15.54 -11.81
CA GLY A 26 0.37 -16.74 -11.40
C GLY A 26 -0.02 -16.80 -9.92
N ILE A 27 0.08 -15.68 -9.19
CA ILE A 27 -0.26 -15.59 -7.77
C ILE A 27 -1.77 -15.35 -7.64
N LYS A 28 -2.55 -16.41 -7.37
CA LYS A 28 -4.02 -16.34 -7.40
C LYS A 28 -4.63 -15.36 -6.39
N THR A 29 -4.02 -15.26 -5.21
CA THR A 29 -4.45 -14.42 -4.09
C THR A 29 -3.24 -13.61 -3.58
N PRO A 30 -2.83 -12.55 -4.29
CA PRO A 30 -1.65 -11.79 -3.90
C PRO A 30 -1.89 -11.01 -2.62
N THR A 31 -0.92 -11.04 -1.71
CA THR A 31 -0.85 -10.16 -0.55
C THR A 31 0.09 -9.00 -0.86
N ILE A 32 -0.41 -7.76 -0.80
CA ILE A 32 0.38 -6.56 -1.16
C ILE A 32 0.57 -5.67 0.05
N ALA A 33 1.81 -5.33 0.37
CA ALA A 33 2.12 -4.30 1.36
C ALA A 33 2.08 -2.90 0.73
N VAL A 34 1.57 -1.90 1.45
CA VAL A 34 1.47 -0.51 1.00
C VAL A 34 2.14 0.40 2.03
N CYS A 35 3.15 1.14 1.59
CA CYS A 35 3.84 2.11 2.44
C CYS A 35 3.01 3.38 2.65
N GLY A 36 3.22 4.06 3.77
CA GLY A 36 2.90 5.48 3.91
C GLY A 36 3.79 6.34 3.01
N LEU A 37 3.37 7.59 2.80
CA LEU A 37 4.17 8.65 2.19
C LEU A 37 5.15 9.24 3.22
N ASN A 38 4.65 9.47 4.43
CA ASN A 38 5.36 10.15 5.49
C ASN A 38 6.17 9.19 6.36
N PRO A 39 7.25 9.66 7.02
CA PRO A 39 7.96 8.88 8.04
C PRO A 39 6.98 8.32 9.07
N HIS A 40 7.22 7.08 9.51
CA HIS A 40 6.33 6.37 10.44
C HIS A 40 4.85 6.31 9.98
N ALA A 41 4.59 6.42 8.68
CA ALA A 41 3.24 6.49 8.12
C ALA A 41 2.39 7.63 8.74
N GLY A 42 3.01 8.80 8.92
CA GLY A 42 2.33 10.01 9.38
C GLY A 42 2.29 10.20 10.89
N GLU A 43 2.76 9.22 11.68
CA GLU A 43 2.77 9.26 13.16
C GLU A 43 1.41 9.75 13.72
N ASP A 44 0.33 9.04 13.37
CA ASP A 44 -1.05 9.39 13.72
C ASP A 44 -1.48 10.83 13.33
N GLY A 45 -0.89 11.38 12.26
CA GLY A 45 -1.18 12.73 11.77
C GLY A 45 -0.18 13.80 12.22
N LEU A 46 0.75 13.46 13.11
CA LEU A 46 1.77 14.40 13.61
C LEU A 46 2.81 14.75 12.54
N LEU A 47 3.04 13.87 11.57
CA LEU A 47 4.03 14.01 10.49
C LEU A 47 3.39 13.99 9.10
N GLY A 48 2.20 14.60 8.95
CA GLY A 48 1.47 14.65 7.69
C GLY A 48 0.17 13.85 7.77
N GLN A 49 -0.76 14.15 6.86
CA GLN A 49 -2.14 13.67 6.92
C GLN A 49 -2.50 12.74 5.75
N GLU A 50 -1.60 12.58 4.78
CA GLU A 50 -1.84 11.82 3.55
C GLU A 50 -2.21 10.35 3.82
N GLU A 51 -1.69 9.75 4.89
CA GLU A 51 -2.09 8.42 5.32
C GLU A 51 -3.55 8.36 5.73
N ILE A 52 -3.98 9.30 6.57
CA ILE A 52 -5.34 9.35 7.12
C ILE A 52 -6.33 9.75 6.02
N ASP A 53 -5.98 10.74 5.23
CA ASP A 53 -6.90 11.38 4.29
C ASP A 53 -6.98 10.63 2.95
N ILE A 54 -5.94 9.87 2.56
CA ILE A 54 -5.85 9.26 1.22
C ILE A 54 -5.48 7.77 1.27
N ILE A 55 -4.36 7.40 1.90
CA ILE A 55 -3.79 6.06 1.72
C ILE A 55 -4.63 5.01 2.47
N GLN A 56 -4.92 5.22 3.75
CA GLN A 56 -5.70 4.30 4.56
C GLN A 56 -7.14 4.13 4.04
N PRO A 57 -7.87 5.20 3.66
CA PRO A 57 -9.19 5.07 3.03
C PRO A 57 -9.17 4.22 1.76
N VAL A 58 -8.14 4.36 0.91
CA VAL A 58 -8.00 3.54 -0.30
C VAL A 58 -7.74 2.08 0.05
N ILE A 59 -6.83 1.81 0.99
CA ILE A 59 -6.53 0.44 1.45
C ILE A 59 -7.80 -0.23 1.98
N ASP A 60 -8.54 0.46 2.85
CA ASP A 60 -9.75 -0.09 3.46
C ASP A 60 -10.84 -0.36 2.44
N ASN A 61 -11.04 0.55 1.47
CA ASN A 61 -11.97 0.33 0.38
C ASN A 61 -11.60 -0.89 -0.47
N LEU A 62 -10.32 -1.03 -0.83
CA LEU A 62 -9.86 -2.16 -1.66
C LEU A 62 -9.91 -3.49 -0.91
N LYS A 63 -9.68 -3.50 0.41
CA LYS A 63 -9.90 -4.68 1.26
C LYS A 63 -11.36 -5.12 1.24
N GLN A 64 -12.30 -4.19 1.31
CA GLN A 64 -13.73 -4.51 1.19
C GLN A 64 -14.10 -5.10 -0.18
N LEU A 65 -13.33 -4.79 -1.23
CA LEU A 65 -13.45 -5.38 -2.57
C LEU A 65 -12.72 -6.72 -2.72
N GLY A 66 -12.15 -7.26 -1.64
CA GLY A 66 -11.53 -8.58 -1.60
C GLY A 66 -10.04 -8.62 -1.98
N LEU A 67 -9.35 -7.48 -2.02
CA LEU A 67 -7.89 -7.48 -2.14
C LEU A 67 -7.25 -7.75 -0.78
N ASP A 68 -6.17 -8.52 -0.76
CA ASP A 68 -5.39 -8.76 0.45
C ASP A 68 -4.26 -7.74 0.56
N LEU A 69 -4.42 -6.77 1.46
CA LEU A 69 -3.53 -5.62 1.59
C LEU A 69 -3.01 -5.49 3.03
N ILE A 70 -1.74 -5.12 3.17
CA ILE A 70 -1.11 -4.79 4.46
C ILE A 70 -0.70 -3.32 4.42
N GLY A 71 -1.21 -2.50 5.34
CA GLY A 71 -0.84 -1.08 5.42
C GLY A 71 -1.93 -0.17 6.00
N ALA A 72 -1.66 1.13 6.11
CA ALA A 72 -0.41 1.80 5.68
C ALA A 72 0.79 1.45 6.60
N CYS A 73 1.92 1.02 6.02
CA CYS A 73 3.12 0.63 6.76
C CYS A 73 4.21 1.72 6.70
N SER A 74 5.00 1.87 7.76
CA SER A 74 6.25 2.62 7.66
C SER A 74 7.19 1.97 6.63
N ALA A 75 7.84 2.78 5.80
CA ALA A 75 8.84 2.31 4.84
C ALA A 75 10.02 1.60 5.53
N ASP A 76 10.39 2.01 6.75
CA ASP A 76 11.52 1.40 7.47
C ASP A 76 11.22 -0.04 7.92
N SER A 77 9.95 -0.36 8.21
CA SER A 77 9.56 -1.67 8.74
C SER A 77 9.20 -2.67 7.64
N VAL A 78 8.67 -2.20 6.50
CA VAL A 78 8.21 -3.07 5.41
C VAL A 78 9.33 -3.92 4.79
N PHE A 79 10.57 -3.42 4.83
CA PHE A 79 11.74 -4.09 4.25
C PHE A 79 12.52 -4.95 5.25
N THR A 80 12.05 -5.12 6.47
CA THR A 80 12.63 -6.08 7.42
C THR A 80 12.39 -7.53 6.95
N GLU A 81 13.30 -8.44 7.28
CA GLU A 81 13.19 -9.86 6.88
C GLU A 81 11.86 -10.49 7.33
N GLN A 82 11.43 -10.16 8.55
CA GLN A 82 10.17 -10.63 9.10
C GLN A 82 8.94 -10.15 8.32
N MET A 83 8.99 -8.94 7.76
CA MET A 83 7.87 -8.40 6.96
C MET A 83 7.90 -8.92 5.52
N ARG A 84 9.08 -9.06 4.92
CA ARG A 84 9.22 -9.56 3.53
C ARG A 84 8.63 -10.95 3.31
N SER A 85 8.54 -11.78 4.35
CA SER A 85 7.91 -13.11 4.27
C SER A 85 6.38 -13.08 4.30
N LYS A 86 5.75 -11.90 4.43
CA LYS A 86 4.29 -11.74 4.61
C LYS A 86 3.57 -11.16 3.40
N TYR A 87 4.27 -10.78 2.34
CA TYR A 87 3.67 -10.19 1.14
C TYR A 87 4.40 -10.65 -0.12
N ASP A 88 3.69 -10.62 -1.25
CA ASP A 88 4.23 -10.95 -2.58
C ASP A 88 4.85 -9.71 -3.26
N ALA A 89 4.32 -8.53 -2.95
CA ALA A 89 4.81 -7.26 -3.48
C ALA A 89 4.60 -6.11 -2.50
N VAL A 90 5.34 -5.02 -2.73
CA VAL A 90 5.23 -3.77 -1.98
C VAL A 90 4.98 -2.59 -2.92
N VAL A 91 4.06 -1.69 -2.54
CA VAL A 91 3.85 -0.39 -3.19
C VAL A 91 4.50 0.69 -2.32
N THR A 92 5.55 1.33 -2.83
CA THR A 92 6.15 2.53 -2.25
C THR A 92 5.52 3.79 -2.87
N MET A 93 5.53 4.90 -2.15
CA MET A 93 4.94 6.16 -2.64
C MET A 93 5.86 6.94 -3.58
N TYR A 94 7.16 6.66 -3.54
CA TYR A 94 8.20 7.17 -4.43
C TYR A 94 9.39 6.21 -4.52
#